data_AF-A0A538A5E6-F1
#
_entry.id   AF-A0A538A5E6-F1
#
_cell.length_a   1.000
_cell.length_b   1.000
_cell.length_c   1.000
_cell.angle_alpha   90.00
_cell.angle_beta   90.00
_cell.angle_gamma   90.00
#
_symmetry.space_group_name_H-M   'P 1'
#
loop_
_entity.id
_entity.type
_entity.pdbx_description
1 polymer ?
#
loop_
_entity_poly.entity_id
_entity_poly.type
_entity_poly.pdbx_seq_one_letter_code
_entity_poly.pdbx_strand_id
1 'polypeptide(L)'
;QFDMDSVVAEIESRLEHYTEPIEVAVLGCAVNGIGEASHADFGITGAKNEGLIFAHGKPLRKVPQAELVDALFKEIDKSLDRGSIDVDASKAAEGAAWLRKIEDENADELTPERIAQMEAAAAASSDPVAPSSPVSGRRFTRA
;
A
#
# COMPACT_ATOMS: atom_id res chain seq x y z
N GLN A 1 1.95 10.48 -11.71
CA GLN A 1 2.86 9.93 -10.68
C GLN A 1 2.05 9.88 -9.40
N PHE A 2 2.12 8.78 -8.65
CA PHE A 2 1.46 8.69 -7.35
C PHE A 2 2.36 9.40 -6.33
N ASP A 3 1.86 10.48 -5.72
CA ASP A 3 2.60 11.23 -4.71
C ASP A 3 2.31 10.60 -3.34
N MET A 4 3.18 9.68 -2.94
CA MET A 4 3.02 8.91 -1.71
C MET A 4 3.15 9.79 -0.47
N ASP A 5 4.14 10.67 -0.41
CA ASP A 5 4.41 11.49 0.79
C ASP A 5 3.22 12.40 1.11
N SER A 6 2.64 13.04 0.07
CA SER A 6 1.45 13.88 0.25
C SER A 6 0.24 13.07 0.73
N VAL A 7 0.03 11.86 0.18
CA VAL A 7 -1.08 10.99 0.58
C VAL A 7 -0.92 10.47 2.00
N VAL A 8 0.30 10.07 2.40
CA VAL A 8 0.59 9.61 3.76
C VAL A 8 0.33 10.74 4.76
N ALA A 9 0.86 11.94 4.51
CA ALA A 9 0.65 13.08 5.40
C ALA A 9 -0.84 13.45 5.55
N GLU A 10 -1.62 13.35 4.46
CA GLU A 10 -3.06 13.58 4.51
C GLU A 10 -3.79 12.52 5.34
N ILE A 11 -3.43 11.24 5.17
CA ILE A 11 -4.02 10.13 5.94
C ILE A 11 -3.68 10.26 7.42
N GLU A 12 -2.42 10.52 7.77
CA GLU A 12 -1.98 10.71 9.16
C GLU A 12 -2.78 11.84 9.81
N SER A 13 -2.89 13.01 9.15
CA SER A 13 -3.63 14.15 9.69
C SER A 13 -5.13 13.86 9.89
N ARG A 14 -5.75 13.10 9.00
CA ARG A 14 -7.17 12.73 9.15
C ARG A 14 -7.37 11.67 10.24
N LEU A 15 -6.44 10.71 10.37
CA LEU A 15 -6.49 9.68 11.41
C LEU A 15 -6.43 10.26 12.83
N GLU A 16 -5.81 11.43 13.03
CA GLU A 16 -5.81 12.14 14.33
C GLU A 16 -7.21 12.47 14.87
N HIS A 17 -8.23 12.49 14.01
CA HIS A 17 -9.61 12.78 14.40
C HIS A 17 -10.37 11.55 14.89
N TYR A 18 -9.81 10.35 14.75
CA TYR A 18 -10.43 9.10 15.16
C TYR A 18 -9.94 8.69 16.56
N THR A 19 -10.87 8.19 17.38
CA THR A 19 -10.55 7.67 18.72
C THR A 19 -10.15 6.19 18.69
N GLU A 20 -10.59 5.48 17.66
CA GLU A 20 -10.35 4.06 17.48
C GLU A 20 -8.94 3.81 16.90
N PRO A 21 -8.24 2.76 17.36
CA PRO A 21 -6.96 2.38 16.79
C PRO A 21 -7.19 1.72 15.43
N ILE A 22 -7.11 2.51 14.35
CA ILE A 22 -7.27 2.04 12.97
C ILE A 22 -5.91 1.93 12.30
N GLU A 23 -5.58 0.75 11.77
CA GLU A 23 -4.36 0.54 10.99
C GLU A 23 -4.62 0.73 9.49
N VAL A 24 -3.88 1.66 8.87
CA VAL A 24 -3.99 1.97 7.43
C VAL A 24 -2.66 1.71 6.72
N ALA A 25 -2.66 0.81 5.75
CA ALA A 25 -1.50 0.54 4.89
C ALA A 25 -1.52 1.40 3.60
N VAL A 26 -0.43 2.10 3.31
CA VAL A 26 -0.26 2.87 2.06
C VAL A 26 0.79 2.19 1.19
N LEU A 27 0.36 1.61 0.07
CA LEU A 27 1.21 0.80 -0.80
C LEU A 27 1.57 1.55 -2.09
N GLY A 28 2.87 1.78 -2.32
CA GLY A 28 3.38 2.46 -3.51
C GLY A 28 3.34 1.64 -4.79
N CYS A 29 3.37 0.31 -4.67
CA CYS A 29 3.22 -0.61 -5.78
C CYS A 29 2.18 -1.66 -5.42
N ALA A 30 1.17 -1.79 -6.25
CA ALA A 30 -0.01 -2.60 -6.00
C ALA A 30 0.30 -4.10 -5.83
N VAL A 31 1.45 -4.56 -6.33
CA VAL A 31 1.78 -5.99 -6.45
C VAL A 31 2.56 -6.52 -5.24
N ASN A 32 3.52 -5.74 -4.71
CA ASN A 32 4.38 -6.19 -3.60
C ASN A 32 3.77 -5.97 -2.21
N GLY A 33 2.74 -5.13 -2.10
CA GLY A 33 2.19 -4.69 -0.81
C GLY A 33 0.98 -5.46 -0.26
N ILE A 34 0.34 -6.35 -1.05
CA ILE A 34 -0.94 -6.97 -0.65
C ILE A 34 -0.79 -7.87 0.59
N GLY A 35 0.32 -8.58 0.72
CA GLY A 35 0.60 -9.41 1.89
C GLY A 35 0.78 -8.60 3.18
N GLU A 36 1.33 -7.39 3.06
CA GLU A 36 1.53 -6.48 4.19
C GLU A 36 0.23 -5.77 4.56
N ALA A 37 -0.54 -5.31 3.56
CA ALA A 37 -1.88 -4.74 3.77
C ALA A 37 -2.94 -5.75 4.24
N SER A 38 -2.62 -7.05 4.29
CA SER A 38 -3.49 -8.05 4.91
C SER A 38 -3.54 -7.96 6.44
N HIS A 39 -2.52 -7.34 7.05
CA HIS A 39 -2.46 -7.14 8.50
C HIS A 39 -3.16 -5.84 8.95
N ALA A 40 -3.27 -4.86 8.05
CA ALA A 40 -3.96 -3.60 8.30
C ALA A 40 -5.49 -3.76 8.20
N ASP A 41 -6.22 -2.89 8.90
CA ASP A 41 -7.68 -2.82 8.81
C ASP A 41 -8.10 -2.33 7.43
N PHE A 42 -7.44 -1.28 6.95
CA PHE A 42 -7.65 -0.70 5.64
C PHE A 42 -6.32 -0.50 4.91
N GLY A 43 -6.39 -0.39 3.59
CA GLY A 43 -5.22 -0.01 2.82
C GLY A 43 -5.57 0.63 1.50
N ILE A 44 -4.60 1.32 0.92
CA ILE A 44 -4.71 1.91 -0.41
C ILE A 44 -3.48 1.58 -1.25
N THR A 45 -3.69 1.44 -2.55
CA THR A 45 -2.58 1.47 -3.51
C THR A 45 -2.92 2.42 -4.65
N GLY A 46 -1.92 3.15 -5.12
CA GLY A 46 -2.03 4.07 -6.23
C GLY A 46 -1.32 3.56 -7.48
N ALA A 47 -1.94 3.74 -8.63
CA ALA A 47 -1.34 3.60 -9.94
C ALA A 47 -1.58 4.89 -10.76
N LYS A 48 -1.28 4.86 -12.06
CA LYS A 48 -1.41 6.06 -12.91
C LYS A 48 -2.88 6.49 -13.05
N ASN A 49 -3.27 7.53 -12.30
CA ASN A 49 -4.61 8.14 -12.24
C ASN A 49 -5.71 7.32 -11.53
N GLU A 50 -5.40 6.11 -11.09
CA GLU A 50 -6.34 5.20 -10.44
C GLU A 50 -5.75 4.72 -9.11
N GLY A 51 -6.60 4.35 -8.18
CA GLY A 51 -6.21 3.69 -6.94
C GLY A 51 -7.23 2.64 -6.53
N LEU A 52 -6.79 1.74 -5.66
CA LEU A 52 -7.61 0.66 -5.13
C LEU A 52 -7.54 0.68 -3.62
N ILE A 53 -8.71 0.55 -3.00
CA ILE A 53 -8.90 0.48 -1.56
C ILE A 53 -9.06 -0.99 -1.17
N PHE A 54 -8.48 -1.36 -0.03
CA PHE A 54 -8.53 -2.68 0.56
C PHE A 54 -9.03 -2.62 1.99
N ALA A 55 -9.58 -3.73 2.45
CA ALA A 55 -9.83 -3.99 3.86
C ALA A 55 -9.44 -5.42 4.20
N HIS A 56 -8.67 -5.62 5.27
CA HIS A 56 -8.15 -6.92 5.69
C HIS A 56 -7.58 -7.74 4.52
N GLY A 57 -6.76 -7.11 3.68
CA GLY A 57 -6.13 -7.74 2.51
C GLY A 57 -7.07 -8.05 1.33
N LYS A 58 -8.35 -7.66 1.39
CA LYS A 58 -9.32 -7.88 0.30
C LYS A 58 -9.61 -6.57 -0.44
N PRO A 59 -9.64 -6.58 -1.79
CA PRO A 59 -10.02 -5.40 -2.56
C PRO A 59 -11.47 -5.02 -2.27
N LEU A 60 -11.70 -3.76 -1.94
CA LEU A 60 -13.03 -3.19 -1.72
C LEU A 60 -13.55 -2.55 -3.00
N ARG A 61 -12.81 -1.57 -3.53
CA ARG A 61 -13.23 -0.79 -4.70
C ARG A 61 -12.10 -0.02 -5.33
N LYS A 62 -12.16 0.10 -6.66
CA LYS A 62 -11.32 1.01 -7.43
C LYS A 62 -11.92 2.41 -7.43
N VAL A 63 -11.07 3.43 -7.39
CA VAL A 63 -11.45 4.84 -7.44
C VAL A 63 -10.40 5.66 -8.22
N PRO A 64 -10.75 6.84 -8.74
CA PRO A 64 -9.76 7.79 -9.24
C PRO A 64 -8.77 8.18 -8.13
N GLN A 65 -7.51 8.43 -8.48
CA GLN A 65 -6.48 8.82 -7.50
C GLN A 65 -6.88 10.09 -6.71
N ALA A 66 -7.56 11.04 -7.37
CA ALA A 66 -8.04 12.27 -6.75
C ALA A 66 -9.12 12.05 -5.66
N GLU A 67 -9.80 10.90 -5.68
CA GLU A 67 -10.83 10.54 -4.71
C GLU A 67 -10.33 9.49 -3.70
N LEU A 68 -9.08 9.05 -3.79
CA LEU A 68 -8.59 7.87 -3.08
C LEU A 68 -8.64 8.03 -1.57
N VAL A 69 -8.13 9.15 -1.06
CA VAL A 69 -8.12 9.44 0.39
C VAL A 69 -9.55 9.65 0.89
N ASP A 70 -10.35 10.43 0.18
CA ASP A 70 -11.76 10.66 0.56
C ASP A 70 -12.59 9.39 0.57
N ALA A 71 -12.39 8.51 -0.40
CA ALA A 71 -13.08 7.24 -0.47
C ALA A 71 -12.61 6.28 0.63
N LEU A 72 -11.33 6.27 0.99
CA LEU A 72 -10.81 5.49 2.12
C LEU A 72 -11.51 5.88 3.42
N PHE A 73 -11.54 7.17 3.75
CA PHE A 73 -12.17 7.63 4.99
C PHE A 73 -13.68 7.38 5.02
N LYS A 74 -14.37 7.46 3.88
CA LYS A 74 -15.79 7.05 3.80
C LYS A 74 -15.99 5.58 4.15
N GLU A 75 -15.09 4.69 3.73
CA GLU A 75 -15.19 3.26 4.08
C GLU A 75 -14.83 3.02 5.57
N ILE A 76 -13.86 3.77 6.12
CA ILE A 76 -13.54 3.76 7.55
C ILE A 76 -14.75 4.19 8.38
N ASP A 77 -15.34 5.35 8.08
CA ASP A 77 -16.54 5.87 8.76
C ASP A 77 -17.69 4.87 8.69
N LYS A 78 -17.96 4.32 7.49
CA LYS A 78 -19.01 3.32 7.30
C LYS A 78 -18.75 2.06 8.13
N SER A 79 -17.49 1.65 8.27
CA SER A 79 -17.11 0.50 9.08
C SER A 79 -17.28 0.76 10.57
N LEU A 80 -16.88 1.94 11.05
CA LEU A 80 -17.06 2.35 12.44
C LEU A 80 -18.54 2.45 12.82
N ASP A 81 -19.36 3.07 11.96
CA ASP A 81 -20.80 3.21 12.18
C ASP A 81 -21.54 1.86 12.25
N ARG A 82 -21.11 0.88 11.46
CA ARG A 82 -21.78 -0.42 11.33
C ARG A 82 -21.16 -1.51 12.21
N GLY A 83 -19.93 -1.32 12.66
CA GLY A 83 -19.11 -2.37 13.29
C GLY A 83 -18.75 -3.52 12.33
N SER A 84 -18.94 -3.36 11.02
CA SER A 84 -18.60 -4.36 10.01
C SER A 84 -18.24 -3.74 8.66
N ILE A 85 -17.33 -4.41 7.95
CA ILE A 85 -16.90 -4.02 6.61
C ILE A 85 -17.79 -4.69 5.57
N ASP A 86 -18.46 -3.86 4.78
CA ASP A 86 -19.40 -4.28 3.74
C ASP A 86 -18.65 -4.36 2.39
N VAL A 87 -18.20 -5.57 2.07
CA VAL A 87 -17.49 -5.84 0.82
C VAL A 87 -18.51 -6.13 -0.29
N ASP A 88 -18.69 -5.18 -1.20
CA ASP A 88 -19.47 -5.41 -2.42
C ASP A 88 -18.71 -6.37 -3.35
N ALA A 89 -19.31 -7.53 -3.63
CA ALA A 89 -18.66 -8.57 -4.41
C ALA A 89 -18.32 -8.14 -5.85
N SER A 90 -19.12 -7.25 -6.44
CA SER A 90 -18.88 -6.76 -7.80
C SER A 90 -17.68 -5.82 -7.82
N LYS A 91 -17.60 -4.88 -6.88
CA LYS A 91 -16.49 -3.93 -6.77
C LYS A 91 -15.19 -4.61 -6.34
N ALA A 92 -15.28 -5.62 -5.48
CA ALA A 92 -14.14 -6.45 -5.10
C ALA A 92 -13.59 -7.22 -6.30
N ALA A 93 -14.47 -7.81 -7.13
CA ALA A 93 -14.07 -8.51 -8.35
C ALA A 93 -13.44 -7.55 -9.37
N GLU A 94 -13.97 -6.34 -9.52
CA GLU A 94 -13.38 -5.31 -10.37
C GLU A 94 -11.97 -4.92 -9.88
N GLY A 95 -11.80 -4.70 -8.58
CA GLY A 95 -10.50 -4.40 -7.98
C GLY A 95 -9.48 -5.52 -8.18
N ALA A 96 -9.90 -6.78 -7.99
CA ALA A 96 -9.06 -7.94 -8.25
C ALA A 96 -8.65 -8.07 -9.73
N ALA A 97 -9.58 -7.78 -10.66
CA ALA A 97 -9.29 -7.80 -12.09
C ALA A 97 -8.31 -6.67 -12.48
N TRP A 98 -8.47 -5.49 -11.89
CA TRP A 98 -7.55 -4.37 -12.09
C TRP A 98 -6.14 -4.66 -11.60
N LEU A 99 -5.99 -5.29 -10.43
CA LEU A 99 -4.68 -5.72 -9.93
C LEU A 99 -3.96 -6.67 -10.88
N ARG A 100 -4.68 -7.70 -11.37
CA ARG A 100 -4.13 -8.65 -12.34
C ARG A 100 -3.69 -7.97 -13.61
N LYS A 101 -4.45 -6.97 -14.08
CA LYS A 101 -4.08 -6.18 -15.25
C LYS A 101 -2.80 -5.37 -15.02
N ILE A 102 -2.67 -4.72 -13.86
CA ILE A 102 -1.45 -3.99 -13.50
C ILE A 102 -0.26 -4.93 -13.43
N GLU A 103 -0.41 -6.09 -12.80
CA GLU A 103 0.65 -7.10 -12.74
C GLU A 103 1.12 -7.53 -14.14
N ASP A 104 0.18 -7.82 -15.05
CA ASP A 104 0.46 -8.18 -16.44
C ASP A 104 1.15 -7.04 -17.21
N GLU A 105 0.67 -5.81 -17.07
CA GLU A 105 1.25 -4.62 -17.72
C GLU A 105 2.66 -4.27 -17.22
N ASN A 106 3.02 -4.64 -15.98
CA ASN A 106 4.37 -4.43 -15.41
C ASN A 106 5.29 -5.67 -15.59
N ALA A 107 4.78 -6.83 -15.99
CA ALA A 107 5.57 -8.06 -16.13
C ALA A 107 6.65 -7.95 -17.23
N ASP A 108 6.40 -7.16 -18.27
CA ASP A 108 7.35 -6.91 -19.37
C ASP A 108 8.54 -6.00 -18.98
N GLU A 109 8.51 -5.33 -17.82
CA GLU A 109 9.63 -4.46 -17.37
C GLU A 109 10.79 -5.23 -16.70
N LEU A 110 10.58 -6.51 -16.32
CA LEU A 110 11.64 -7.39 -15.78
C LEU A 110 12.35 -8.18 -16.90
N THR A 111 12.98 -7.48 -17.84
CA THR A 111 13.89 -8.18 -18.76
C THR A 111 15.09 -8.76 -17.98
N PRO A 112 15.65 -9.91 -18.40
CA PRO A 112 16.83 -10.49 -17.76
C PRO A 112 18.01 -9.50 -17.65
N GLU A 113 18.11 -8.57 -18.61
CA GLU A 113 19.10 -7.50 -18.62
C GLU A 113 18.88 -6.45 -17.52
N ARG A 114 17.61 -6.12 -17.18
CA ARG A 114 17.29 -5.19 -16.09
C ARG A 114 17.47 -5.82 -14.72
N ILE A 115 17.13 -7.10 -14.58
CA ILE A 115 17.42 -7.87 -13.35
C ILE A 115 18.92 -7.89 -13.09
N ALA A 116 19.72 -8.22 -14.11
CA ALA A 116 21.18 -8.24 -14.01
C ALA A 116 21.77 -6.85 -13.72
N GLN A 117 21.20 -5.77 -14.28
CA GLN A 117 21.64 -4.39 -13.98
C GLN A 117 21.29 -3.96 -12.56
N MET A 118 20.14 -4.38 -12.02
CA MET A 118 19.76 -4.10 -10.64
C MET A 118 20.64 -4.87 -9.65
N GLU A 119 20.93 -6.14 -9.92
CA GLU A 119 21.88 -6.93 -9.11
C GLU A 119 23.30 -6.33 -9.18
N ALA A 120 23.73 -5.88 -10.36
CA ALA A 120 25.01 -5.20 -10.53
C ALA A 120 25.06 -3.84 -9.82
N ALA A 121 23.96 -3.08 -9.81
CA ALA A 121 23.86 -1.81 -9.08
C ALA A 121 23.85 -2.02 -7.56
N ALA A 122 23.15 -3.04 -7.07
CA ALA A 122 23.18 -3.43 -5.66
C ALA A 122 24.56 -3.95 -5.21
N ALA A 123 25.31 -4.59 -6.11
CA ALA A 123 26.69 -5.03 -5.85
C ALA A 123 27.73 -3.90 -5.90
N ALA A 124 27.41 -2.76 -6.53
CA ALA A 124 28.34 -1.62 -6.68
C ALA A 124 28.37 -0.66 -5.48
N SER A 125 27.39 -0.71 -4.57
CA SER A 125 27.44 0.02 -3.29
C SER A 125 28.04 -0.88 -2.20
N SER A 126 29.38 -0.91 -2.13
CA SER A 126 30.10 -1.49 -1.00
C SER A 126 30.77 -0.37 -0.19
N ASP A 127 30.22 -0.07 0.98
CA ASP A 127 30.99 0.54 2.07
C ASP A 127 31.48 -0.59 3.01
N PRO A 128 32.78 -0.63 3.38
CA PRO A 128 33.35 -1.74 4.13
C PRO A 128 33.21 -1.62 5.67
N VAL A 129 32.63 -2.68 6.26
CA VAL A 129 32.87 -3.30 7.59
C VAL A 129 32.57 -2.50 8.90
N ALA A 130 31.85 -3.20 9.81
CA ALA A 130 31.40 -2.83 11.16
C ALA A 130 32.49 -2.47 12.20
N PRO A 131 32.10 -1.88 13.36
CA PRO A 131 32.15 -2.68 14.60
C PRO A 131 30.98 -2.47 15.59
N SER A 132 30.83 -3.47 16.45
CA SER A 132 29.90 -3.64 17.58
C SER A 132 29.59 -2.41 18.46
N SER A 133 28.32 -2.22 18.83
CA SER A 133 27.95 -1.65 20.14
C SER A 133 26.48 -1.84 20.55
N PRO A 134 26.18 -1.75 21.86
CA PRO A 134 24.98 -2.27 22.53
C PRO A 134 23.83 -1.24 22.56
N VAL A 135 22.69 -1.61 23.16
CA VAL A 135 21.44 -0.82 23.38
C VAL A 135 20.33 -1.30 22.44
N SER A 136 19.59 -2.35 22.82
CA SER A 136 18.39 -2.28 23.66
C SER A 136 17.25 -1.42 23.07
N GLY A 137 16.21 -2.11 22.61
CA GLY A 137 14.82 -1.65 22.75
C GLY A 137 14.36 -0.49 21.87
N ARG A 138 14.09 -0.78 20.60
CA ARG A 138 12.93 -0.28 19.84
C ARG A 138 12.91 -0.94 18.45
N ARG A 139 11.89 -1.76 18.16
CA ARG A 139 11.62 -2.32 16.84
C ARG A 139 10.85 -1.29 16.02
N PHE A 140 11.44 -0.81 14.94
CA PHE A 140 10.70 -0.27 13.80
C PHE A 140 11.20 -1.02 12.57
N THR A 141 10.27 -1.65 11.84
CA THR A 141 10.52 -2.23 10.52
C THR A 141 9.67 -1.44 9.54
N ARG A 142 10.34 -0.81 8.58
CA ARG A 142 9.72 -0.17 7.42
C ARG A 142 9.86 -1.18 6.28
N ALA A 143 8.75 -1.50 5.63
CA ALA A 143 8.73 -2.29 4.40
C ALA A 143 8.25 -1.41 3.25
#